data_AF-A0A8H4B6M2-F1
#
_entry.id   AF-A0A8H4B6M2-F1
#
_cell.length_a   1.000
_cell.length_b   1.000
_cell.length_c   1.000
_cell.angle_alpha   90.00
_cell.angle_beta   90.00
_cell.angle_gamma   90.00
#
_symmetry.space_group_name_H-M   'P 1'
#
loop_
_entity.id
_entity.type
_entity.pdbx_description
1 polymer ?
#
loop_
_entity_poly.entity_id
_entity_poly.type
_entity_poly.pdbx_seq_one_letter_code
_entity_poly.pdbx_strand_id
1 'polypeptide(L)'
;SSLGKQIERVAIEYNQMQHLVRRGKNLAFVTENEWRITRIKDTMEQKLSKALSEALSQIRLGEVTKATKQSLTECLRTYALIDQTQIAERIIRDEFIKPFSNKCITQKAVEGARNYGGSPPASEHPLTAMYNKILHFTSTDLKPILDITQKTLKGSNYEILVNSLWLEIVERINKECKSIFAAGQTDVFHKNYLATVAFISELEGLCSSKRSLLFLRNHPTYAEFMKKWQLLVYFQLRFREIIKDVEHVLNDPKSSVTVEANQDISLYGGRVILKAIDQCWSDQIFLYGLSHRFWKLTLQLIKRYNGWALEVINVRYHERMVTCNYYTKPCFYYY
;
A
#
# COMPACT_ATOMS: atom_id res chain seq x y z
N SER A 1 29.42 8.54 34.28
CA SER A 1 28.68 7.43 33.64
C SER A 1 29.39 6.08 33.84
N SER A 2 29.49 5.57 35.08
CA SER A 2 30.09 4.24 35.33
C SER A 2 29.18 3.10 34.86
N LEU A 3 27.86 3.29 34.91
CA LEU A 3 26.86 2.27 34.52
C LEU A 3 26.91 1.91 33.03
N GLY A 4 27.03 2.90 32.14
CA GLY A 4 27.14 2.66 30.69
C GLY A 4 28.39 1.86 30.31
N LYS A 5 29.54 2.16 30.95
CA LYS A 5 30.79 1.41 30.76
C LYS A 5 30.70 -0.03 31.32
N GLN A 6 29.95 -0.24 32.41
CA GLN A 6 29.71 -1.57 32.96
C GLN A 6 28.82 -2.41 32.04
N ILE A 7 27.74 -1.84 31.49
CA ILE A 7 26.84 -2.53 30.55
C ILE A 7 27.58 -2.93 29.27
N GLU A 8 28.39 -2.03 28.72
CA GLU A 8 29.20 -2.31 27.54
C GLU A 8 30.19 -3.45 27.80
N ARG A 9 30.87 -3.44 28.95
CA ARG A 9 31.76 -4.54 29.35
C ARG A 9 31.01 -5.85 29.52
N VAL A 10 29.86 -5.86 30.18
CA VAL A 10 29.04 -7.07 30.36
C VAL A 10 28.58 -7.63 29.01
N ALA A 11 28.21 -6.77 28.06
CA ALA A 11 27.79 -7.22 26.74
C ALA A 11 28.96 -7.77 25.90
N ILE A 12 30.15 -7.17 26.00
CA ILE A 12 31.37 -7.68 25.35
C ILE A 12 31.72 -9.08 25.90
N GLU A 13 31.75 -9.25 27.22
CA GLU A 13 32.01 -10.54 27.87
C GLU A 13 30.94 -11.57 27.48
N TYR A 14 29.67 -11.17 27.40
CA TYR A 14 28.58 -12.04 26.97
C TYR A 14 28.73 -12.52 25.52
N ASN A 15 29.10 -11.62 24.60
CA ASN A 15 29.35 -11.97 23.21
C ASN A 15 30.57 -12.88 23.05
N GLN A 16 31.65 -12.60 23.78
CA GLN A 16 32.83 -13.46 23.80
C GLN A 16 32.49 -14.85 24.31
N MET A 17 31.73 -14.94 25.40
CA MET A 17 31.22 -16.21 25.93
C MET A 17 30.39 -16.94 24.88
N GLN A 18 29.41 -16.28 24.23
CA GLN A 18 28.61 -16.93 23.18
C GLN A 18 29.46 -17.43 22.01
N HIS A 19 30.44 -16.65 21.57
CA HIS A 19 31.33 -17.03 20.48
C HIS A 19 32.20 -18.25 20.84
N LEU A 20 32.77 -18.27 22.05
CA LEU A 20 33.56 -19.39 22.56
C LEU A 20 32.71 -20.66 22.73
N VAL A 21 31.49 -20.53 23.25
CA VAL A 21 30.53 -21.63 23.40
C VAL A 21 30.14 -22.21 22.04
N ARG A 22 29.90 -21.37 21.03
CA ARG A 22 29.62 -21.84 19.66
C ARG A 22 30.79 -22.61 19.05
N ARG A 23 32.04 -22.15 19.24
CA ARG A 23 33.24 -22.82 18.73
C ARG A 23 33.56 -24.12 19.49
N GLY A 24 33.23 -24.18 20.77
CA GLY A 24 33.51 -25.31 21.65
C GLY A 24 32.34 -26.28 21.85
N LYS A 25 31.30 -26.24 21.02
CA LYS A 25 30.03 -26.96 21.24
C LYS A 25 30.18 -28.47 21.50
N ASN A 26 31.26 -29.09 21.00
CA ASN A 26 31.54 -30.52 21.14
C ASN A 26 32.52 -30.85 22.28
N LEU A 27 33.00 -29.85 23.04
CA LEU A 27 33.88 -30.07 24.19
C LEU A 27 33.05 -30.45 25.41
N ALA A 28 33.44 -31.53 26.10
CA ALA A 28 32.71 -32.05 27.27
C ALA A 28 32.45 -30.98 28.34
N PHE A 29 33.40 -30.07 28.57
CA PHE A 29 33.24 -28.94 29.50
C PHE A 29 32.11 -27.97 29.11
N VAL A 30 31.92 -27.70 27.81
CA VAL A 30 30.85 -26.82 27.31
C VAL A 30 29.50 -27.49 27.45
N THR A 31 29.42 -28.79 27.15
CA THR A 31 28.20 -29.60 27.35
C THR A 31 27.82 -29.68 28.83
N GLU A 32 28.80 -29.85 29.72
CA GLU A 32 28.58 -29.88 31.18
C GLU A 32 28.07 -28.54 31.73
N ASN A 33 28.53 -27.41 31.18
CA ASN A 33 28.14 -26.06 31.61
C ASN A 33 26.99 -25.45 30.78
N GLU A 34 26.42 -26.18 29.82
CA GLU A 34 25.40 -25.69 28.89
C GLU A 34 24.17 -25.14 29.65
N TRP A 35 23.74 -25.83 30.70
CA TRP A 35 22.61 -25.39 31.54
C TRP A 35 22.88 -24.04 32.24
N ARG A 36 24.13 -23.76 32.66
CA ARG A 36 24.50 -22.47 33.30
C ARG A 36 24.48 -21.35 32.28
N ILE A 37 25.00 -21.61 31.09
CA ILE A 37 25.02 -20.67 29.97
C ILE A 37 23.58 -20.31 29.58
N THR A 38 22.71 -21.32 29.41
CA THR A 38 21.29 -21.13 29.14
C THR A 38 20.62 -20.33 30.25
N ARG A 39 20.87 -20.66 31.53
CA ARG A 39 20.28 -19.90 32.65
C ARG A 39 20.72 -18.43 32.67
N ILE A 40 21.97 -18.13 32.36
CA ILE A 40 22.48 -16.74 32.27
C ILE A 40 21.77 -16.01 31.13
N LYS A 41 21.67 -16.63 29.95
CA LYS A 41 20.96 -16.09 28.79
C LYS A 41 19.50 -15.80 29.13
N ASP A 42 18.77 -16.78 29.68
CA ASP A 42 17.36 -16.64 30.02
C ASP A 42 17.14 -15.54 31.07
N THR A 43 17.99 -15.48 32.09
CA THR A 43 17.90 -14.43 33.13
C THR A 43 18.14 -13.04 32.54
N MET A 44 19.10 -12.92 31.62
CA MET A 44 19.42 -11.66 30.96
C MET A 44 18.29 -11.23 30.02
N GLU A 45 17.75 -12.14 29.21
CA GLU A 45 16.61 -11.90 28.33
C GLU A 45 15.36 -11.50 29.15
N GLN A 46 15.07 -12.19 30.25
CA GLN A 46 13.95 -11.86 31.14
C GLN A 46 14.09 -10.48 31.80
N LYS A 47 15.29 -10.10 32.23
CA LYS A 47 15.53 -8.78 32.84
C LYS A 47 15.40 -7.66 31.80
N LEU A 48 15.98 -7.85 30.62
CA LEU A 48 15.91 -6.88 29.53
C LEU A 48 14.49 -6.75 28.99
N SER A 49 13.75 -7.86 28.86
CA SER A 49 12.36 -7.81 28.41
C SER A 49 11.50 -7.06 29.40
N LYS A 50 11.59 -7.40 30.70
CA LYS A 50 10.86 -6.69 31.76
C LYS A 50 11.17 -5.19 31.79
N ALA A 51 12.45 -4.81 31.71
CA ALA A 51 12.86 -3.41 31.70
C ALA A 51 12.33 -2.66 30.46
N LEU A 52 12.33 -3.32 29.29
CA LEU A 52 11.75 -2.76 28.06
C LEU A 52 10.24 -2.60 28.19
N SER A 53 9.52 -3.62 28.65
CA SER A 53 8.07 -3.60 28.88
C SER A 53 7.65 -2.48 29.83
N GLU A 54 8.37 -2.31 30.95
CA GLU A 54 8.14 -1.21 31.91
C GLU A 54 8.34 0.16 31.26
N ALA A 55 9.42 0.35 30.50
CA ALA A 55 9.69 1.60 29.80
C ALA A 55 8.63 1.91 28.71
N LEU A 56 8.19 0.90 27.96
CA LEU A 56 7.14 1.03 26.94
C LEU A 56 5.79 1.38 27.57
N SER A 57 5.46 0.79 28.73
CA SER A 57 4.24 1.10 29.48
C SER A 57 4.23 2.57 29.93
N GLN A 58 5.34 3.08 30.46
CA GLN A 58 5.47 4.49 30.84
C GLN A 58 5.30 5.44 29.65
N ILE A 59 5.90 5.11 28.49
CA ILE A 59 5.73 5.92 27.26
C ILE A 59 4.26 5.93 26.82
N ARG A 60 3.58 4.78 26.88
CA ARG A 60 2.17 4.66 26.51
C ARG A 60 1.24 5.48 27.41
N LEU A 61 1.60 5.65 28.69
CA LEU A 61 0.86 6.48 29.64
C LEU A 61 1.16 7.99 29.51
N GLY A 62 2.07 8.39 28.59
CA GLY A 62 2.48 9.78 28.41
C GLY A 62 3.50 10.26 29.44
N GLU A 63 3.98 9.39 30.33
CA GLU A 63 4.96 9.69 31.37
C GLU A 63 6.39 9.66 30.81
N VAL A 64 6.64 10.36 29.71
CA VAL A 64 7.95 10.36 29.05
C VAL A 64 8.92 11.27 29.81
N THR A 65 9.44 10.79 30.93
CA THR A 65 10.48 11.49 31.70
C THR A 65 11.86 11.32 31.07
N LYS A 66 12.81 12.17 31.46
CA LYS A 66 14.23 12.01 31.09
C LYS A 66 14.78 10.65 31.56
N ALA A 67 14.34 10.17 32.72
CA ALA A 67 14.72 8.87 33.27
C ALA A 67 14.18 7.71 32.41
N THR A 68 12.92 7.79 31.97
CA THR A 68 12.30 6.79 31.09
C THR A 68 13.02 6.69 29.74
N LYS A 69 13.34 7.84 29.12
CA LYS A 69 14.14 7.87 27.88
C LYS A 69 15.53 7.27 28.06
N GLN A 70 16.17 7.54 29.20
CA GLN A 70 17.48 7.00 29.52
C GLN A 70 17.42 5.48 29.72
N SER A 71 16.47 4.98 30.52
CA SER A 71 16.25 3.55 30.73
C SER A 71 15.97 2.81 29.41
N LEU A 72 15.09 3.35 28.57
CA LEU A 72 14.82 2.80 27.23
C LEU A 72 16.08 2.77 26.36
N THR A 73 16.86 3.86 26.36
CA THR A 73 18.11 3.93 25.58
C THR A 73 19.12 2.90 26.05
N GLU A 74 19.28 2.72 27.36
CA GLU A 74 20.19 1.74 27.95
C GLU A 74 19.73 0.30 27.64
N CYS A 75 18.43 0.03 27.71
CA CYS A 75 17.85 -1.26 27.36
C CYS A 75 18.08 -1.61 25.88
N LEU A 76 17.71 -0.71 24.96
CA LEU A 76 17.91 -0.91 23.52
C LEU A 76 19.40 -0.98 23.15
N ARG A 77 20.26 -0.20 23.80
CA ARG A 77 21.71 -0.32 23.61
C ARG A 77 22.20 -1.70 24.02
N THR A 78 21.73 -2.24 25.13
CA THR A 78 22.13 -3.57 25.61
C THR A 78 21.70 -4.64 24.63
N TYR A 79 20.47 -4.60 24.12
CA TYR A 79 19.98 -5.51 23.07
C TYR A 79 20.81 -5.43 21.78
N ALA A 80 21.18 -4.22 21.35
CA ALA A 80 22.05 -4.05 20.19
C ALA A 80 23.45 -4.62 20.44
N LEU A 81 24.01 -4.42 21.64
CA LEU A 81 25.34 -4.93 21.97
C LEU A 81 25.37 -6.45 22.01
N ILE A 82 24.32 -7.14 22.47
CA ILE A 82 24.25 -8.61 22.50
C ILE A 82 23.69 -9.23 21.20
N ASP A 83 23.53 -8.45 20.13
CA ASP A 83 22.98 -8.86 18.83
C ASP A 83 21.59 -9.54 18.93
N GLN A 84 20.73 -9.00 19.80
CA GLN A 84 19.34 -9.46 20.01
C GLN A 84 18.33 -8.35 19.67
N THR A 85 18.59 -7.56 18.63
CA THR A 85 17.70 -6.45 18.21
C THR A 85 16.29 -6.94 17.85
N GLN A 86 16.20 -8.14 17.24
CA GLN A 86 14.93 -8.77 16.86
C GLN A 86 14.01 -9.07 18.05
N ILE A 87 14.56 -9.45 19.21
CA ILE A 87 13.76 -9.70 20.42
C ILE A 87 13.13 -8.38 20.90
N ALA A 88 13.91 -7.31 20.95
CA ALA A 88 13.40 -6.00 21.33
C ALA A 88 12.34 -5.48 20.35
N GLU A 89 12.54 -5.66 19.04
CA GLU A 89 11.56 -5.31 18.00
C GLU A 89 10.24 -6.06 18.17
N ARG A 90 10.30 -7.35 18.52
CA ARG A 90 9.11 -8.15 18.81
C ARG A 90 8.38 -7.66 20.04
N ILE A 91 9.08 -7.34 21.12
CA ILE A 91 8.46 -6.79 22.35
C ILE A 91 7.78 -5.45 22.05
N ILE A 92 8.46 -4.54 21.33
CA ILE A 92 7.87 -3.25 20.90
C ILE A 92 6.62 -3.48 20.06
N ARG A 93 6.67 -4.45 19.15
CA ARG A 93 5.52 -4.82 18.33
C ARG A 93 4.34 -5.27 19.18
N ASP A 94 4.55 -6.26 20.06
CA ASP A 94 3.49 -6.91 20.82
C ASP A 94 2.92 -6.05 21.96
N GLU A 95 3.75 -5.24 22.63
CA GLU A 95 3.34 -4.50 23.82
C GLU A 95 3.00 -3.03 23.56
N PHE A 96 3.56 -2.42 22.50
CA PHE A 96 3.38 -1.00 22.21
C PHE A 96 2.53 -0.76 20.97
N ILE A 97 2.87 -1.39 19.84
CA ILE A 97 2.20 -1.15 18.55
C ILE A 97 0.87 -1.89 18.46
N LYS A 98 0.83 -3.16 18.88
CA LYS A 98 -0.36 -4.03 18.78
C LYS A 98 -1.58 -3.54 19.57
N PRO A 99 -1.46 -2.97 20.78
CA PRO A 99 -2.61 -2.36 21.45
C PRO A 99 -3.21 -1.19 20.67
N PHE A 100 -2.39 -0.40 19.97
CA PHE A 100 -2.85 0.67 19.08
C PHE A 100 -3.49 0.09 17.80
N SER A 101 -2.82 -0.86 17.12
CA SER A 101 -3.31 -1.49 15.89
C SER A 101 -4.68 -2.14 16.10
N ASN A 102 -4.88 -2.82 17.22
CA ASN A 102 -6.16 -3.47 17.57
C ASN A 102 -7.32 -2.47 17.73
N LYS A 103 -7.04 -1.25 18.18
CA LYS A 103 -8.04 -0.19 18.35
C LYS A 103 -8.27 0.57 17.04
N CYS A 104 -7.21 0.81 16.28
CA CYS A 104 -7.25 1.64 15.06
C CYS A 104 -7.73 0.87 13.83
N ILE A 105 -7.24 -0.36 13.63
CA ILE A 105 -7.48 -1.17 12.44
C ILE A 105 -8.57 -2.19 12.77
N THR A 106 -9.78 -1.83 12.38
CA THR A 106 -11.00 -2.63 12.58
C THR A 106 -11.84 -2.59 11.31
N GLN A 107 -12.68 -3.60 11.11
CA GLN A 107 -13.63 -3.62 9.99
C GLN A 107 -14.51 -2.35 9.96
N LYS A 108 -15.00 -1.92 11.13
CA LYS A 108 -15.83 -0.71 11.28
C LYS A 108 -15.11 0.58 10.87
N ALA A 109 -13.80 0.66 11.09
CA ALA A 109 -13.02 1.84 10.73
C ALA A 109 -12.98 2.06 9.21
N VAL A 110 -13.08 0.99 8.43
CA VAL A 110 -12.93 1.03 6.97
C VAL A 110 -14.26 1.04 6.23
N GLU A 111 -15.32 0.50 6.83
CA GLU A 111 -16.68 0.54 6.26
C GLU A 111 -17.33 1.93 6.30
N GLY A 112 -16.67 2.89 6.98
CA GLY A 112 -17.20 4.22 7.25
C GLY A 112 -18.33 4.17 8.28
N ALA A 113 -18.56 5.26 8.99
CA ALA A 113 -19.70 5.41 9.89
C ALA A 113 -21.01 5.46 9.07
N ARG A 114 -21.48 4.32 8.56
CA ARG A 114 -22.76 4.20 7.85
C ARG A 114 -23.98 4.36 8.77
N ASN A 115 -23.81 4.37 10.10
CA ASN A 115 -24.91 4.17 11.06
C ASN A 115 -25.02 5.21 12.21
N TYR A 116 -24.52 6.43 12.08
CA TYR A 116 -24.92 7.50 13.00
C TYR A 116 -25.32 8.74 12.20
N GLY A 117 -26.58 9.15 12.35
CA GLY A 117 -27.25 10.25 11.65
C GLY A 117 -26.72 11.65 12.01
N GLY A 118 -25.42 11.84 11.93
CA GLY A 118 -24.77 13.14 11.87
C GLY A 118 -23.89 13.15 10.64
N SER A 119 -24.20 14.02 9.68
CA SER A 119 -23.39 14.25 8.48
C SER A 119 -21.91 14.39 8.89
N PRO A 120 -21.03 13.44 8.50
CA PRO A 120 -19.59 13.67 8.63
C PRO A 120 -19.23 14.87 7.75
N PRO A 121 -18.19 15.66 8.08
CA PRO A 121 -17.66 16.61 7.11
C PRO A 121 -17.36 15.83 5.82
N ALA A 122 -17.81 16.37 4.70
CA ALA A 122 -17.94 15.67 3.41
C ALA A 122 -16.61 15.25 2.74
N SER A 123 -15.48 15.15 3.44
CA SER A 123 -14.17 15.27 2.79
C SER A 123 -13.20 14.10 2.90
N GLU A 124 -13.34 13.14 3.82
CA GLU A 124 -12.28 12.13 4.01
C GLU A 124 -12.76 10.68 3.88
N HIS A 125 -12.12 9.95 2.97
CA HIS A 125 -12.33 8.53 2.73
C HIS A 125 -11.95 7.70 3.98
N PRO A 126 -12.79 6.75 4.47
CA PRO A 126 -12.59 6.09 5.76
C PRO A 126 -11.22 5.40 5.92
N LEU A 127 -10.74 4.75 4.85
CA LEU A 127 -9.42 4.13 4.86
C LEU A 127 -8.29 5.15 4.97
N THR A 128 -8.44 6.33 4.36
CA THR A 128 -7.46 7.43 4.45
C THR A 128 -7.39 7.94 5.88
N ALA A 129 -8.54 8.15 6.53
CA ALA A 129 -8.57 8.56 7.94
C ALA A 129 -7.91 7.52 8.87
N MET A 130 -8.10 6.22 8.60
CA MET A 130 -7.41 5.15 9.34
C MET A 130 -5.89 5.19 9.12
N TYR A 131 -5.43 5.36 7.87
CA TYR A 131 -4.01 5.48 7.56
C TYR A 131 -3.37 6.72 8.20
N ASN A 132 -4.08 7.85 8.18
CA ASN A 132 -3.62 9.08 8.82
C ASN A 132 -3.45 8.91 10.33
N LYS A 133 -4.33 8.15 11.00
CA LYS A 133 -4.14 7.80 12.43
C LYS A 133 -2.88 6.97 12.67
N ILE A 134 -2.57 6.03 11.77
CA ILE A 134 -1.35 5.21 11.86
C ILE A 134 -0.10 6.07 11.65
N LEU A 135 -0.11 6.95 10.65
CA LEU A 135 0.99 7.89 10.39
C LEU A 135 1.19 8.87 11.56
N HIS A 136 0.09 9.35 12.15
CA HIS A 136 0.13 10.20 13.34
C HIS A 136 0.80 9.47 14.50
N PHE A 137 0.30 8.29 14.89
CA PHE A 137 0.90 7.45 15.93
C PHE A 137 2.40 7.20 15.71
N THR A 138 2.78 6.96 14.45
CA THR A 138 4.19 6.74 14.09
C THR A 138 5.04 7.99 14.34
N SER A 139 4.48 9.17 14.05
CA SER A 139 5.15 10.46 14.16
C SER A 139 5.06 11.08 15.56
N THR A 140 4.20 10.57 16.45
CA THR A 140 4.01 11.06 17.83
C THR A 140 4.49 10.05 18.86
N ASP A 141 3.79 8.93 18.98
CA ASP A 141 3.94 7.97 20.07
C ASP A 141 5.12 7.03 19.86
N LEU A 142 5.34 6.58 18.61
CA LEU A 142 6.49 5.73 18.26
C LEU A 142 7.77 6.55 18.08
N LYS A 143 7.66 7.88 17.88
CA LYS A 143 8.80 8.77 17.60
C LYS A 143 9.92 8.70 18.64
N PRO A 144 9.69 8.68 19.97
CA PRO A 144 10.78 8.58 20.94
C PRO A 144 11.62 7.31 20.76
N ILE A 145 10.98 6.19 20.41
CA ILE A 145 11.64 4.90 20.19
C ILE A 145 12.42 4.93 18.86
N LEU A 146 11.83 5.50 17.80
CA LEU A 146 12.50 5.70 16.52
C LEU A 146 13.71 6.63 16.64
N ASP A 147 13.59 7.75 17.36
CA ASP A 147 14.68 8.69 17.57
C ASP A 147 15.86 8.03 18.31
N ILE A 148 15.61 7.19 19.32
CA ILE A 148 16.67 6.45 20.03
C ILE A 148 17.39 5.49 19.08
N THR A 149 16.65 4.67 18.33
CA THR A 149 17.25 3.65 17.45
C THR A 149 17.92 4.25 16.21
N GLN A 150 17.34 5.29 15.63
CA GLN A 150 17.82 5.88 14.39
C GLN A 150 18.91 6.95 14.60
N LYS A 151 18.90 7.67 15.73
CA LYS A 151 19.87 8.75 16.02
C LYS A 151 20.92 8.32 17.04
N THR A 152 20.50 7.82 18.21
CA THR A 152 21.41 7.51 19.32
C THR A 152 22.15 6.19 19.10
N LEU A 153 21.48 5.19 18.55
CA LEU A 153 22.04 3.86 18.27
C LEU A 153 22.33 3.67 16.77
N LYS A 154 22.67 4.76 16.08
CA LYS A 154 22.95 4.73 14.64
C LYS A 154 24.02 3.68 14.34
N GLY A 155 23.71 2.79 13.39
CA GLY A 155 24.59 1.68 13.01
C GLY A 155 24.23 0.33 13.63
N SER A 156 23.27 0.29 14.56
CA SER A 156 22.72 -0.99 15.04
C SER A 156 21.80 -1.66 14.01
N ASN A 157 21.55 -2.95 14.19
CA ASN A 157 20.65 -3.78 13.38
C ASN A 157 19.16 -3.56 13.70
N TYR A 158 18.76 -2.35 14.06
CA TYR A 158 17.36 -2.00 14.34
C TYR A 158 16.64 -1.54 13.07
N GLU A 159 15.48 -2.13 12.82
CA GLU A 159 14.51 -1.86 11.76
C GLU A 159 13.08 -1.84 12.31
N ILE A 160 12.86 -1.10 13.42
CA ILE A 160 11.56 -1.03 14.12
C ILE A 160 10.40 -0.67 13.17
N LEU A 161 10.63 0.23 12.21
CA LEU A 161 9.61 0.63 11.25
C LEU A 161 9.14 -0.56 10.39
N VAL A 162 10.05 -1.48 10.05
CA VAL A 162 9.75 -2.63 9.20
C VAL A 162 9.33 -3.84 10.05
N ASN A 163 10.19 -4.27 10.97
CA ASN A 163 10.02 -5.52 11.73
C ASN A 163 8.98 -5.41 12.85
N SER A 164 8.64 -4.21 13.30
CA SER A 164 7.61 -4.00 14.32
C SER A 164 6.36 -3.37 13.73
N LEU A 165 6.47 -2.15 13.19
CA LEU A 165 5.30 -1.38 12.74
C LEU A 165 4.68 -1.97 11.47
N TRP A 166 5.43 -2.04 10.36
CA TRP A 166 4.90 -2.52 9.08
C TRP A 166 4.31 -3.93 9.19
N LEU A 167 5.02 -4.85 9.84
CA LEU A 167 4.52 -6.22 10.05
C LEU A 167 3.18 -6.24 10.78
N GLU A 168 3.05 -5.50 11.89
CA GLU A 168 1.82 -5.48 12.68
C GLU A 168 0.64 -4.87 11.92
N ILE A 169 0.88 -3.74 11.24
CA ILE A 169 -0.17 -3.03 10.50
C ILE A 169 -0.67 -3.89 9.33
N VAL A 170 0.24 -4.50 8.55
CA VAL A 170 -0.13 -5.35 7.42
C VAL A 170 -0.84 -6.62 7.86
N GLU A 171 -0.35 -7.29 8.91
CA GLU A 171 -1.00 -8.49 9.45
C GLU A 171 -2.43 -8.16 9.90
N ARG A 172 -2.61 -7.05 10.62
CA ARG A 172 -3.91 -6.62 11.12
C ARG A 172 -4.87 -6.22 9.99
N ILE A 173 -4.43 -5.46 8.98
CA ILE A 173 -5.24 -5.10 7.80
C ILE A 173 -5.69 -6.37 7.07
N ASN A 174 -4.77 -7.32 6.86
CA ASN A 174 -5.07 -8.58 6.18
C ASN A 174 -6.09 -9.44 6.94
N LYS A 175 -6.13 -9.31 8.27
CA LYS A 175 -7.07 -10.02 9.12
C LYS A 175 -8.45 -9.35 9.14
N GLU A 176 -8.49 -8.05 9.42
CA GLU A 176 -9.72 -7.32 9.77
C GLU A 176 -10.35 -6.54 8.60
N CYS A 177 -9.58 -6.22 7.56
CA CYS A 177 -9.97 -5.27 6.52
C CYS A 177 -9.94 -5.90 5.11
N LYS A 178 -10.26 -7.19 4.97
CA LYS A 178 -10.19 -7.93 3.69
C LYS A 178 -11.02 -7.31 2.57
N SER A 179 -12.11 -6.63 2.92
CA SER A 179 -13.03 -5.98 1.98
C SER A 179 -12.37 -4.88 1.15
N ILE A 180 -11.28 -4.25 1.61
CA ILE A 180 -10.63 -3.16 0.88
C ILE A 180 -10.07 -3.58 -0.47
N PHE A 181 -9.71 -4.86 -0.59
CA PHE A 181 -9.12 -5.44 -1.78
C PHE A 181 -10.17 -5.91 -2.81
N ALA A 182 -11.46 -5.80 -2.51
CA ALA A 182 -12.52 -6.30 -3.38
C ALA A 182 -12.63 -5.47 -4.67
N ALA A 183 -12.22 -6.04 -5.80
CA ALA A 183 -12.26 -5.37 -7.09
C ALA A 183 -13.67 -5.21 -7.69
N GLY A 184 -14.69 -5.88 -7.12
CA GLY A 184 -16.05 -5.89 -7.66
C GLY A 184 -16.75 -4.52 -7.64
N GLN A 185 -16.36 -3.62 -6.74
CA GLN A 185 -16.79 -2.22 -6.74
C GLN A 185 -15.60 -1.37 -7.22
N THR A 186 -15.53 -1.10 -8.52
CA THR A 186 -14.39 -0.49 -9.18
C THR A 186 -14.04 0.90 -8.61
N ASP A 187 -15.03 1.77 -8.38
CA ASP A 187 -14.79 3.10 -7.79
C ASP A 187 -14.22 3.03 -6.37
N VAL A 188 -14.74 2.12 -5.54
CA VAL A 188 -14.28 1.94 -4.16
C VAL A 188 -12.88 1.32 -4.15
N PHE A 189 -12.64 0.32 -4.99
CA PHE A 189 -11.33 -0.29 -5.15
C PHE A 189 -10.26 0.74 -5.56
N HIS A 190 -10.59 1.61 -6.51
CA HIS A 190 -9.69 2.67 -6.97
C HIS A 190 -9.32 3.63 -5.83
N LYS A 191 -10.31 4.16 -5.11
CA LYS A 191 -10.07 5.04 -3.95
C LYS A 191 -9.28 4.35 -2.85
N ASN A 192 -9.60 3.10 -2.53
CA ASN A 192 -8.87 2.30 -1.54
C ASN A 192 -7.40 2.10 -1.94
N TYR A 193 -7.15 1.77 -3.21
CA TYR A 193 -5.81 1.55 -3.73
C TYR A 193 -4.98 2.84 -3.68
N LEU A 194 -5.53 3.97 -4.13
CA LEU A 194 -4.84 5.26 -4.07
C LEU A 194 -4.52 5.67 -2.62
N ALA A 195 -5.48 5.52 -1.70
CA ALA A 195 -5.25 5.79 -0.28
C ALA A 195 -4.12 4.92 0.29
N THR A 196 -4.05 3.65 -0.13
CA THR A 196 -3.01 2.71 0.31
C THR A 196 -1.64 3.06 -0.24
N VAL A 197 -1.54 3.41 -1.52
CA VAL A 197 -0.26 3.81 -2.13
C VAL A 197 0.24 5.13 -1.53
N ALA A 198 -0.65 6.09 -1.27
CA ALA A 198 -0.30 7.33 -0.58
C ALA A 198 0.21 7.07 0.84
N PHE A 199 -0.49 6.22 1.61
CA PHE A 199 -0.04 5.79 2.93
C PHE A 199 1.34 5.14 2.91
N ILE A 200 1.59 4.23 1.96
CA ILE A 200 2.90 3.59 1.81
C ILE A 200 3.98 4.63 1.50
N SER A 201 3.71 5.58 0.60
CA SER A 201 4.66 6.64 0.26
C SER A 201 5.03 7.51 1.47
N GLU A 202 4.05 7.88 2.30
CA GLU A 202 4.27 8.62 3.55
C GLU A 202 5.09 7.79 4.54
N LEU A 203 4.75 6.51 4.70
CA LEU A 203 5.49 5.59 5.59
C LEU A 203 6.94 5.39 5.14
N GLU A 204 7.18 5.27 3.82
CA GLU A 204 8.53 5.22 3.23
C GLU A 204 9.33 6.50 3.53
N GLY A 205 8.66 7.65 3.58
CA GLY A 205 9.25 8.94 3.98
C GLY A 205 9.75 8.97 5.43
N LEU A 206 9.28 8.07 6.29
CA LEU A 206 9.72 7.95 7.69
C LEU A 206 10.97 7.06 7.85
N CYS A 207 11.45 6.42 6.79
CA CYS A 207 12.70 5.66 6.82
C CYS A 207 13.91 6.61 7.00
N SER A 208 14.74 6.34 8.01
CA SER A 208 15.90 7.18 8.35
C SER A 208 17.08 7.07 7.38
N SER A 209 17.08 6.06 6.50
CA SER A 209 18.17 5.81 5.55
C SER A 209 17.69 5.03 4.32
N LYS A 210 18.44 5.16 3.21
CA LYS A 210 18.22 4.37 2.00
C LYS A 210 18.29 2.86 2.24
N ARG A 211 19.12 2.41 3.21
CA ARG A 211 19.20 0.99 3.60
C ARG A 211 17.86 0.50 4.16
N SER A 212 17.27 1.25 5.09
CA SER A 212 15.98 0.92 5.71
C SER A 212 14.84 0.95 4.68
N LEU A 213 14.84 1.94 3.77
CA LEU A 213 13.86 2.02 2.68
C LEU A 213 13.94 0.80 1.75
N LEU A 214 15.15 0.40 1.34
CA LEU A 214 15.34 -0.80 0.52
C LEU A 214 14.96 -2.07 1.28
N PHE A 215 15.23 -2.12 2.59
CA PHE A 215 14.82 -3.22 3.44
C PHE A 215 13.29 -3.36 3.49
N LEU A 216 12.55 -2.25 3.66
CA LEU A 216 11.09 -2.23 3.60
C LEU A 216 10.55 -2.72 2.25
N ARG A 217 11.04 -2.15 1.13
CA ARG A 217 10.56 -2.49 -0.21
C ARG A 217 10.84 -3.92 -0.63
N ASN A 218 11.96 -4.49 -0.17
CA ASN A 218 12.34 -5.88 -0.43
C ASN A 218 11.74 -6.85 0.59
N HIS A 219 11.07 -6.37 1.63
CA HIS A 219 10.49 -7.21 2.65
C HIS A 219 9.36 -8.08 2.05
N PRO A 220 9.31 -9.41 2.30
CA PRO A 220 8.29 -10.29 1.70
C PRO A 220 6.86 -9.82 1.92
N THR A 221 6.54 -9.35 3.14
CA THR A 221 5.21 -8.84 3.45
C THR A 221 4.82 -7.60 2.65
N TYR A 222 5.80 -6.80 2.19
CA TYR A 222 5.53 -5.67 1.30
C TYR A 222 5.03 -6.14 -0.05
N ALA A 223 5.76 -7.06 -0.68
CA ALA A 223 5.38 -7.63 -1.97
C ALA A 223 4.04 -8.39 -1.89
N GLU A 224 3.82 -9.16 -0.82
CA GLU A 224 2.57 -9.89 -0.60
C GLU A 224 1.37 -8.96 -0.37
N PHE A 225 1.57 -7.88 0.37
CA PHE A 225 0.53 -6.87 0.59
C PHE A 225 0.15 -6.19 -0.72
N MET A 226 1.12 -5.78 -1.52
CA MET A 226 0.86 -5.16 -2.83
C MET A 226 0.21 -6.12 -3.82
N LYS A 227 0.58 -7.41 -3.80
CA LYS A 227 -0.01 -8.45 -4.67
C LYS A 227 -1.50 -8.69 -4.40
N LYS A 228 -2.03 -8.32 -3.23
CA LYS A 228 -3.47 -8.45 -2.93
C LYS A 228 -4.33 -7.50 -3.76
N TRP A 229 -3.77 -6.36 -4.19
CA TRP A 229 -4.43 -5.45 -5.11
C TRP A 229 -4.44 -6.07 -6.52
N GLN A 230 -5.53 -6.74 -6.86
CA GLN A 230 -5.72 -7.40 -8.16
C GLN A 230 -5.95 -6.38 -9.29
N LEU A 231 -4.94 -5.56 -9.60
CA LEU A 231 -5.02 -4.47 -10.58
C LEU A 231 -5.46 -4.95 -11.96
N LEU A 232 -5.12 -6.17 -12.35
CA LEU A 232 -5.55 -6.75 -13.62
C LEU A 232 -7.07 -6.99 -13.66
N VAL A 233 -7.66 -7.47 -12.55
CA VAL A 233 -9.11 -7.68 -12.44
C VAL A 233 -9.83 -6.33 -12.47
N TYR A 234 -9.32 -5.35 -11.73
CA TYR A 234 -9.81 -3.98 -11.79
C TYR A 234 -9.82 -3.43 -13.23
N PHE A 235 -8.70 -3.54 -13.93
CA PHE A 235 -8.60 -3.11 -15.33
C PHE A 235 -9.62 -3.82 -16.23
N GLN A 236 -9.81 -5.13 -16.06
CA GLN A 236 -10.78 -5.89 -16.85
C GLN A 236 -12.22 -5.42 -16.64
N LEU A 237 -12.60 -5.07 -15.42
CA LEU A 237 -13.93 -4.52 -15.13
C LEU A 237 -14.10 -3.13 -15.77
N ARG A 238 -13.14 -2.23 -15.56
CA ARG A 238 -13.13 -0.90 -16.18
C ARG A 238 -13.13 -0.96 -17.71
N PHE A 239 -12.35 -1.88 -18.30
CA PHE A 239 -12.35 -2.12 -19.73
C PHE A 239 -13.76 -2.46 -20.23
N ARG A 240 -14.47 -3.37 -19.57
CA ARG A 240 -15.85 -3.74 -19.98
C ARG A 240 -16.81 -2.57 -19.82
N GLU A 241 -16.72 -1.82 -18.73
CA GLU A 241 -17.54 -0.62 -18.48
C GLU A 241 -17.36 0.40 -19.62
N ILE A 242 -16.12 0.71 -19.99
CA ILE A 242 -15.78 1.70 -21.03
C ILE A 242 -16.21 1.22 -22.43
N ILE A 243 -15.92 -0.04 -22.78
CA ILE A 243 -16.19 -0.58 -24.12
C ILE A 243 -17.66 -0.86 -24.37
N LYS A 244 -18.46 -1.14 -23.32
CA LYS A 244 -19.88 -1.48 -23.45
C LYS A 244 -20.66 -0.43 -24.25
N ASP A 245 -20.48 0.85 -23.91
CA ASP A 245 -21.20 1.94 -24.57
C ASP A 245 -20.70 2.15 -26.00
N VAL A 246 -19.39 1.99 -26.23
CA VAL A 246 -18.77 2.10 -27.57
C VAL A 246 -19.35 1.05 -28.51
N GLU A 247 -19.33 -0.23 -28.13
CA GLU A 247 -19.82 -1.29 -29.01
C GLU A 247 -21.33 -1.28 -29.17
N HIS A 248 -22.09 -0.84 -28.15
CA HIS A 248 -23.53 -0.66 -28.29
C HIS A 248 -23.87 0.38 -29.37
N VAL A 249 -23.18 1.51 -29.39
CA VAL A 249 -23.46 2.60 -30.34
C VAL A 249 -22.91 2.32 -31.72
N LEU A 250 -21.66 1.85 -31.83
CA LEU A 250 -21.01 1.68 -33.14
C LEU A 250 -21.58 0.53 -33.97
N ASN A 251 -22.19 -0.47 -33.34
CA ASN A 251 -22.83 -1.57 -34.06
C ASN A 251 -24.26 -1.25 -34.52
N ASP A 252 -24.82 -0.10 -34.14
CA ASP A 252 -26.08 0.41 -34.67
C ASP A 252 -25.81 1.47 -35.75
N PRO A 253 -26.04 1.15 -37.04
CA PRO A 253 -25.77 2.07 -38.14
C PRO A 253 -26.60 3.35 -38.11
N LYS A 254 -27.75 3.36 -37.41
CA LYS A 254 -28.64 4.51 -37.34
C LYS A 254 -28.23 5.47 -36.24
N SER A 255 -28.00 4.97 -35.02
CA SER A 255 -27.62 5.83 -33.90
C SER A 255 -26.20 6.39 -34.04
N SER A 256 -25.24 5.59 -34.52
CA SER A 256 -23.83 6.02 -34.63
C SER A 256 -23.61 7.22 -35.55
N VAL A 257 -24.46 7.41 -36.57
CA VAL A 257 -24.35 8.50 -37.55
C VAL A 257 -25.25 9.70 -37.25
N THR A 258 -25.95 9.70 -36.11
CA THR A 258 -26.76 10.85 -35.70
C THR A 258 -25.89 12.09 -35.51
N VAL A 259 -26.39 13.21 -36.05
CA VAL A 259 -25.74 14.52 -35.99
C VAL A 259 -26.50 15.37 -34.99
N GLU A 260 -25.80 15.85 -33.97
CA GLU A 260 -26.32 16.85 -33.03
C GLU A 260 -25.64 18.18 -33.33
N ALA A 261 -26.43 19.25 -33.43
CA ALA A 261 -25.91 20.60 -33.61
C ALA A 261 -25.21 21.07 -32.32
N ASN A 262 -24.17 21.90 -32.46
CA ASN A 262 -23.38 22.50 -31.37
C ASN A 262 -22.45 21.57 -30.58
N GLN A 263 -21.81 20.59 -31.23
CA GLN A 263 -20.79 19.72 -30.63
C GLN A 263 -19.51 19.69 -31.48
N ASP A 264 -18.34 19.58 -30.83
CA ASP A 264 -17.02 19.56 -31.48
C ASP A 264 -16.85 18.37 -32.44
N ILE A 265 -17.44 17.22 -32.09
CA ILE A 265 -17.61 16.08 -33.00
C ILE A 265 -19.10 15.93 -33.33
N SER A 266 -19.43 16.15 -34.59
CA SER A 266 -20.81 16.13 -35.07
C SER A 266 -21.44 14.74 -35.01
N LEU A 267 -20.68 13.66 -35.27
CA LEU A 267 -21.19 12.29 -35.27
C LEU A 267 -21.18 11.66 -33.87
N TYR A 268 -22.31 11.10 -33.46
CA TYR A 268 -22.46 10.47 -32.13
C TYR A 268 -21.46 9.34 -31.88
N GLY A 269 -21.20 8.46 -32.86
CA GLY A 269 -20.22 7.38 -32.73
C GLY A 269 -18.81 7.89 -32.40
N GLY A 270 -18.40 9.02 -33.00
CA GLY A 270 -17.13 9.66 -32.68
C GLY A 270 -17.08 10.23 -31.25
N ARG A 271 -18.18 10.82 -30.78
CA ARG A 271 -18.27 11.35 -29.39
C ARG A 271 -18.14 10.24 -28.35
N VAL A 272 -18.78 9.09 -28.57
CA VAL A 272 -18.72 7.96 -27.63
C VAL A 272 -17.30 7.41 -27.52
N ILE A 273 -16.56 7.33 -28.63
CA ILE A 273 -15.15 6.94 -28.59
C ILE A 273 -14.28 7.98 -27.87
N LEU A 274 -14.45 9.27 -28.16
CA LEU A 274 -13.69 10.30 -27.43
C LEU A 274 -13.95 10.21 -25.93
N LYS A 275 -15.22 10.12 -25.52
CA LYS A 275 -15.60 9.95 -24.11
C LYS A 275 -14.95 8.70 -23.50
N ALA A 276 -14.89 7.59 -24.23
CA ALA A 276 -14.21 6.37 -23.77
C ALA A 276 -12.70 6.55 -23.61
N ILE A 277 -12.05 7.31 -24.50
CA ILE A 277 -10.64 7.69 -24.37
C ILE A 277 -10.45 8.58 -23.14
N ASP A 278 -11.26 9.62 -22.97
CA ASP A 278 -11.19 10.52 -21.81
C ASP A 278 -11.36 9.76 -20.48
N GLN A 279 -12.29 8.79 -20.44
CA GLN A 279 -12.48 7.92 -19.29
C GLN A 279 -11.23 7.09 -18.95
N CYS A 280 -10.44 6.64 -19.94
CA CYS A 280 -9.21 5.88 -19.69
C CYS A 280 -8.17 6.68 -18.89
N TRP A 281 -8.19 8.01 -19.00
CA TRP A 281 -7.22 8.92 -18.41
C TRP A 281 -7.82 9.79 -17.30
N SER A 282 -9.08 9.57 -16.95
CA SER A 282 -9.73 10.25 -15.84
C SER A 282 -9.10 9.84 -14.51
N ASP A 283 -8.91 10.82 -13.61
CA ASP A 283 -8.39 10.58 -12.25
C ASP A 283 -9.18 9.56 -11.45
N GLN A 284 -10.45 9.30 -11.79
CA GLN A 284 -11.33 8.35 -11.09
C GLN A 284 -11.22 6.90 -11.60
N ILE A 285 -10.48 6.69 -12.69
CA ILE A 285 -10.33 5.38 -13.34
C ILE A 285 -8.85 5.02 -13.51
N PHE A 286 -8.05 6.00 -13.90
CA PHE A 286 -6.65 5.79 -14.19
C PHE A 286 -5.88 5.40 -12.93
N LEU A 287 -5.03 4.39 -13.09
CA LEU A 287 -4.05 3.96 -12.10
C LEU A 287 -2.69 3.85 -12.78
N TYR A 288 -1.67 4.50 -12.22
CA TYR A 288 -0.34 4.58 -12.83
C TYR A 288 0.29 3.20 -13.13
N GLY A 289 0.11 2.22 -12.24
CA GLY A 289 0.58 0.84 -12.43
C GLY A 289 -0.07 0.11 -13.62
N LEU A 290 -1.16 0.65 -14.17
CA LEU A 290 -1.89 0.13 -15.33
C LEU A 290 -1.73 1.01 -16.57
N SER A 291 -0.83 2.01 -16.54
CA SER A 291 -0.58 2.95 -17.64
C SER A 291 -0.41 2.28 -19.00
N HIS A 292 0.44 1.27 -19.10
CA HIS A 292 0.65 0.50 -20.34
C HIS A 292 -0.65 -0.14 -20.89
N ARG A 293 -1.61 -0.49 -20.04
CA ARG A 293 -2.89 -1.11 -20.45
C ARG A 293 -3.91 -0.08 -20.89
N PHE A 294 -4.02 1.04 -20.16
CA PHE A 294 -4.86 2.17 -20.58
C PHE A 294 -4.36 2.80 -21.88
N TRP A 295 -3.04 2.85 -22.07
CA TRP A 295 -2.44 3.23 -23.35
C TRP A 295 -2.82 2.28 -24.47
N LYS A 296 -2.67 0.96 -24.25
CA LYS A 296 -3.10 -0.04 -25.23
C LYS A 296 -4.60 0.10 -25.57
N LEU A 297 -5.46 0.31 -24.58
CA LEU A 297 -6.90 0.51 -24.78
C LEU A 297 -7.18 1.76 -25.63
N THR A 298 -6.49 2.86 -25.35
CA THR A 298 -6.58 4.10 -26.14
C THR A 298 -6.29 3.82 -27.62
N LEU A 299 -5.20 3.09 -27.92
CA LEU A 299 -4.86 2.71 -29.30
C LEU A 299 -5.92 1.81 -29.95
N GLN A 300 -6.51 0.89 -29.18
CA GLN A 300 -7.58 0.02 -29.66
C GLN A 300 -8.86 0.82 -30.00
N LEU A 301 -9.21 1.81 -29.18
CA LEU A 301 -10.33 2.71 -29.42
C LEU A 301 -10.12 3.55 -30.68
N ILE A 302 -8.92 4.11 -30.88
CA ILE A 302 -8.57 4.84 -32.10
C ILE A 302 -8.66 3.93 -33.34
N LYS A 303 -8.17 2.70 -33.25
CA LYS A 303 -8.29 1.72 -34.34
C LYS A 303 -9.75 1.40 -34.64
N ARG A 304 -10.59 1.21 -33.61
CA ARG A 304 -12.03 0.94 -33.77
C ARG A 304 -12.75 2.11 -34.43
N TYR A 305 -12.42 3.35 -34.04
CA TYR A 305 -12.93 4.56 -34.69
C TYR A 305 -12.60 4.59 -36.17
N ASN A 306 -11.34 4.35 -36.53
CA ASN A 306 -10.90 4.37 -37.93
C ASN A 306 -11.69 3.33 -38.77
N GLY A 307 -11.81 2.09 -38.27
CA GLY A 307 -12.60 1.06 -38.93
C GLY A 307 -14.07 1.46 -39.14
N TRP A 308 -14.73 1.93 -38.08
CA TRP A 308 -16.11 2.40 -38.15
C TRP A 308 -16.29 3.60 -39.11
N ALA A 309 -15.37 4.57 -39.08
CA ALA A 309 -15.44 5.74 -39.95
C ALA A 309 -15.33 5.34 -41.43
N LEU A 310 -14.43 4.41 -41.77
CA LEU A 310 -14.30 3.87 -43.12
C LEU A 310 -15.57 3.13 -43.57
N GLU A 311 -16.17 2.33 -42.69
CA GLU A 311 -17.45 1.65 -42.97
C GLU A 311 -18.56 2.66 -43.28
N VAL A 312 -18.71 3.70 -42.45
CA VAL A 312 -19.73 4.76 -42.65
C VAL A 312 -19.49 5.53 -43.96
N ILE A 313 -18.23 5.85 -44.28
CA ILE A 313 -17.88 6.54 -45.53
C ILE A 313 -18.24 5.68 -46.74
N ASN A 314 -17.88 4.39 -46.72
CA ASN A 314 -18.14 3.46 -47.82
C ASN A 314 -19.64 3.26 -48.06
N VAL A 315 -20.44 3.11 -46.99
CA VAL A 315 -21.90 2.99 -47.09
C VAL A 315 -22.50 4.25 -47.75
N ARG A 316 -22.13 5.45 -47.28
CA ARG A 316 -22.61 6.70 -47.87
C ARG A 316 -22.17 6.89 -49.32
N TYR A 317 -20.97 6.42 -49.67
CA TYR A 317 -20.48 6.49 -51.05
C TYR A 317 -21.31 5.59 -51.97
N HIS A 318 -21.63 4.36 -51.54
CA HIS A 318 -22.50 3.46 -52.29
C HIS A 318 -23.94 3.98 -52.40
N GLU A 319 -24.53 4.52 -51.33
CA GLU A 319 -25.87 5.14 -51.39
C GLU A 319 -25.92 6.30 -52.39
N ARG A 320 -24.88 7.14 -52.45
CA ARG A 320 -24.77 8.23 -53.43
C ARG A 320 -24.64 7.73 -54.87
N MET A 321 -23.90 6.65 -55.12
CA MET A 321 -23.78 6.07 -56.46
C MET A 321 -25.08 5.43 -56.93
N VAL A 322 -25.79 4.71 -56.05
CA VAL A 322 -27.09 4.11 -56.37
C VAL A 322 -28.11 5.21 -56.68
N THR A 323 -28.20 6.25 -55.85
CA THR A 323 -29.11 7.38 -56.11
C THR A 323 -28.78 8.12 -57.41
N CYS A 324 -27.50 8.33 -57.73
CA CYS A 324 -27.11 8.99 -58.99
C CYS A 324 -27.45 8.16 -60.25
N ASN A 325 -27.39 6.82 -60.15
CA ASN A 325 -27.82 5.90 -61.22
C ASN A 325 -29.35 5.89 -61.45
N TYR A 326 -30.16 6.25 -60.45
CA TYR A 326 -31.62 6.41 -60.64
C TYR A 326 -31.99 7.73 -61.34
N TYR A 327 -31.17 8.78 -61.22
CA TYR A 327 -31.39 10.07 -61.89
C TYR A 327 -30.74 10.18 -63.28
N THR A 328 -30.08 9.13 -63.77
CA THR A 328 -29.42 9.08 -65.09
C THR A 328 -30.06 8.07 -66.04
N LYS A 329 -31.37 7.81 -65.92
CA LYS A 329 -32.16 7.29 -67.06
C LYS A 329 -32.57 8.45 -67.96
N PRO A 330 -32.12 8.51 -69.23
CA PRO A 330 -32.69 9.45 -70.19
C PRO A 330 -34.14 9.05 -70.45
N CYS A 331 -35.08 9.96 -70.19
CA CYS A 331 -36.39 9.91 -70.83
C CYS A 331 -36.19 10.04 -72.34
N PHE A 332 -36.08 8.91 -73.04
CA PHE A 332 -36.40 8.89 -74.46
C PHE A 332 -37.92 8.93 -74.58
N TYR A 333 -38.43 10.14 -74.77
CA TYR A 333 -39.69 10.37 -75.44
C TYR A 333 -39.63 9.74 -76.83
N TYR A 334 -40.65 8.97 -77.21
CA TYR A 334 -41.16 9.01 -78.57
C TYR A 334 -42.69 8.83 -78.53
N TYR A 335 -43.33 9.90 -79.01
CA TYR A 335 -44.64 10.07 -79.65
C TYR A 335 -45.64 8.92 -79.67
#